data_AF-A0AAE4C3T5-F1
#
_entry.id   AF-A0AAE4C3T5-F1
#
_cell.length_a   1.000
_cell.length_b   1.000
_cell.length_c   1.000
_cell.angle_alpha   90.00
_cell.angle_beta   90.00
_cell.angle_gamma   90.00
#
_symmetry.space_group_name_H-M   'P 1'
#
loop_
_entity.id
_entity.type
_entity.pdbx_description
1 polymer ?
#
loop_
_entity_poly.entity_id
_entity_poly.type
_entity_poly.pdbx_seq_one_letter_code
_entity_poly.pdbx_strand_id
1 'polypeptide(L)'
;MKQSMTNFSHPEEHLYAKFHQTIKNYKNKLMKKLIFIFVLLCMFSCSDYIDKPKNLVDKDLMAEVLADLTINDQATFMYQDSNLEAGTRFILKSHKVKPNDFVESFKYYVIKDEMQDIANKAQEILLKKDPKADKYIKDKQKNSGIPPIMK
;
A
#
# COMPACT_ATOMS: atom_id res chain seq x y z
N MET A 1 -34.56 80.81 -10.39
CA MET A 1 -33.72 80.30 -9.29
C MET A 1 -33.55 78.80 -9.46
N LYS A 2 -32.42 78.35 -10.00
CA LYS A 2 -32.05 76.93 -10.10
C LYS A 2 -30.80 76.76 -9.27
N GLN A 3 -30.92 76.19 -8.07
CA GLN A 3 -29.79 75.97 -7.18
C GLN A 3 -29.20 74.59 -7.49
N SER A 4 -27.94 74.61 -7.93
CA SER A 4 -27.07 73.46 -8.07
C SER A 4 -26.87 72.78 -6.72
N MET A 5 -27.11 71.47 -6.64
CA MET A 5 -26.53 70.64 -5.58
C MET A 5 -25.35 69.88 -6.15
N THR A 6 -24.19 70.39 -5.77
CA THR A 6 -22.85 69.92 -6.03
C THR A 6 -22.57 68.59 -5.32
N ASN A 7 -21.83 67.73 -6.01
CA ASN A 7 -21.22 66.50 -5.54
C ASN A 7 -20.50 66.68 -4.18
N PHE A 8 -20.80 65.82 -3.21
CA PHE A 8 -19.99 65.62 -2.01
C PHE A 8 -19.64 64.14 -1.89
N SER A 9 -18.50 63.75 -2.46
CA SER A 9 -17.93 62.39 -2.37
C SER A 9 -17.20 62.23 -1.04
N HIS A 10 -17.68 61.32 -0.19
CA HIS A 10 -17.18 61.09 1.17
C HIS A 10 -15.81 60.36 1.19
N PRO A 11 -14.75 60.92 1.82
CA PRO A 11 -13.43 60.27 1.94
C PRO A 11 -13.41 58.99 2.81
N GLU A 12 -14.42 58.83 3.68
CA GLU A 12 -14.55 57.75 4.67
C GLU A 12 -14.81 56.38 4.02
N GLU A 13 -15.58 56.33 2.92
CA GLU A 13 -15.93 55.05 2.26
C GLU A 13 -14.72 54.38 1.61
N HIS A 14 -13.78 55.16 1.09
CA HIS A 14 -12.56 54.66 0.48
C HIS A 14 -11.61 54.04 1.52
N LEU A 15 -11.56 54.59 2.73
CA LEU A 15 -10.76 54.05 3.82
C LEU A 15 -11.34 52.72 4.32
N TYR A 16 -12.66 52.63 4.45
CA TYR A 16 -13.37 51.42 4.86
C TYR A 16 -13.20 50.28 3.85
N ALA A 17 -13.32 50.57 2.55
CA ALA A 17 -13.10 49.60 1.49
C ALA A 17 -11.66 49.06 1.48
N LYS A 18 -10.66 49.94 1.68
CA LYS A 18 -9.24 49.56 1.73
C LYS A 18 -8.93 48.69 2.96
N PHE A 19 -9.53 49.00 4.11
CA PHE A 19 -9.40 48.19 5.33
C PHE A 19 -9.99 46.78 5.15
N HIS A 20 -11.22 46.69 4.61
CA HIS A 20 -11.89 45.40 4.37
C HIS A 20 -11.13 44.54 3.34
N GLN A 21 -10.59 45.14 2.28
CA GLN A 21 -9.79 44.44 1.28
C GLN A 21 -8.46 43.92 1.86
N THR A 22 -7.85 44.67 2.78
CA THR A 22 -6.63 44.25 3.48
C THR A 22 -6.90 43.04 4.38
N ILE A 23 -8.01 43.04 5.13
CA ILE A 23 -8.44 41.90 5.95
C ILE A 23 -8.73 40.67 5.08
N LYS A 24 -9.43 40.84 3.95
CA LYS A 24 -9.75 39.75 3.02
C LYS A 24 -8.47 39.12 2.44
N ASN A 25 -7.50 39.95 2.05
CA ASN A 25 -6.21 39.49 1.53
C ASN A 25 -5.38 38.76 2.60
N TYR A 26 -5.39 39.25 3.84
CA TYR A 26 -4.72 38.58 4.96
C TYR A 26 -5.34 37.21 5.26
N LYS A 27 -6.68 37.12 5.32
CA LYS A 27 -7.40 35.84 5.51
C LYS A 27 -7.11 34.85 4.37
N ASN A 28 -7.11 35.30 3.12
CA ASN A 28 -6.77 34.46 1.97
C ASN A 28 -5.32 33.95 2.01
N LYS A 29 -4.37 34.79 2.43
CA LYS A 29 -2.96 34.39 2.61
C LYS A 29 -2.81 33.36 3.74
N LEU A 30 -3.58 33.49 4.82
CA LEU A 30 -3.60 32.54 5.94
C LEU A 30 -4.18 31.18 5.50
N MET A 31 -5.31 31.16 4.79
CA MET A 31 -5.94 29.94 4.28
C MET A 31 -5.03 29.19 3.30
N LYS A 32 -4.35 29.90 2.40
CA LYS A 32 -3.38 29.29 1.46
C LYS A 32 -2.20 28.63 2.19
N LYS A 33 -1.72 29.23 3.28
CA LYS A 33 -0.66 28.63 4.11
C LYS A 33 -1.12 27.38 4.85
N LEU A 34 -2.35 27.37 5.37
CA LEU A 34 -2.92 26.20 6.07
C LEU A 34 -3.13 25.02 5.12
N ILE A 35 -3.63 25.27 3.90
CA ILE A 35 -3.78 24.23 2.88
C ILE A 35 -2.43 23.64 2.51
N PHE A 36 -1.40 24.48 2.36
CA PHE A 36 -0.03 24.01 2.07
C PHE A 36 0.54 23.13 3.19
N ILE A 37 0.34 23.53 4.45
CA ILE A 37 0.77 22.73 5.62
C ILE A 37 0.02 21.40 5.67
N PHE A 38 -1.28 21.40 5.42
CA PHE A 38 -2.08 20.17 5.40
C PHE A 38 -1.62 19.19 4.31
N VAL A 39 -1.37 19.69 3.10
CA VAL A 39 -0.83 18.88 1.99
C VAL A 39 0.55 18.32 2.34
N LEU A 40 1.43 19.11 2.95
CA LEU A 40 2.74 18.66 3.38
C LEU A 40 2.65 17.55 4.44
N LEU A 41 1.76 17.71 5.42
CA LEU A 41 1.51 16.69 6.47
C LEU A 41 0.97 15.38 5.88
N CYS A 42 0.09 15.44 4.87
CA CYS A 42 -0.41 14.25 4.19
C CYS A 42 0.71 13.45 3.48
N MET A 43 1.78 14.10 3.01
CA MET A 43 2.90 13.40 2.36
C MET A 43 3.82 12.66 3.35
N PHE A 44 3.85 13.07 4.62
CA PHE A 44 4.69 12.45 5.65
C PHE A 44 3.97 11.37 6.47
N SER A 45 2.72 11.03 6.16
CA SER A 45 1.94 10.03 6.91
C SER A 45 2.32 8.56 6.58
N CYS A 46 3.07 8.30 5.51
CA CYS A 46 3.63 6.97 5.24
C CYS A 46 4.99 6.84 5.93
N SER A 47 4.99 6.63 7.25
CA SER A 47 6.18 6.16 7.96
C SER A 47 6.07 4.66 8.16
N ASP A 48 6.75 3.87 7.32
CA ASP A 48 6.89 2.41 7.48
C ASP A 48 7.87 2.09 8.62
N TYR A 49 7.49 2.47 9.83
CA TYR A 49 8.21 2.12 11.04
C TYR A 49 7.75 0.73 11.52
N ILE A 50 8.28 -0.32 10.88
CA ILE A 50 8.19 -1.67 11.39
C ILE A 50 9.56 -2.16 11.87
N ASP A 51 9.60 -2.62 13.12
CA ASP A 51 10.77 -3.25 13.70
C ASP A 51 11.02 -4.59 13.04
N LYS A 52 12.30 -4.90 12.78
CA LYS A 52 12.71 -6.21 12.26
C LYS A 52 12.37 -7.30 13.30
N PRO A 53 11.61 -8.35 12.93
CA PRO A 53 11.34 -9.48 13.82
C PRO A 53 12.63 -10.14 14.30
N LYS A 54 12.65 -10.63 15.55
CA LYS A 54 13.83 -11.29 16.12
C LYS A 54 14.21 -12.57 15.37
N ASN A 55 13.19 -13.33 14.94
CA ASN A 55 13.34 -14.56 14.17
C ASN A 55 12.81 -14.35 12.76
N LEU A 56 13.39 -13.40 12.03
CA LEU A 56 13.00 -13.17 10.64
C LEU A 56 13.30 -14.44 9.81
N VAL A 57 12.25 -15.01 9.22
CA VAL A 57 12.33 -16.12 8.27
C VAL A 57 13.07 -15.63 7.04
N ASP A 58 14.16 -16.31 6.67
CA ASP A 58 14.94 -15.98 5.48
C ASP A 58 14.05 -15.93 4.23
N LYS A 59 14.37 -15.04 3.28
CA LYS A 59 13.57 -14.84 2.05
C LYS A 59 13.46 -16.13 1.23
N ASP A 60 14.51 -16.92 1.18
CA ASP A 60 14.55 -18.16 0.40
C ASP A 60 13.68 -19.23 1.08
N LEU A 61 13.80 -19.35 2.40
CA LEU A 61 12.97 -20.23 3.19
C LEU A 61 11.49 -19.82 3.11
N MET A 62 11.19 -18.52 3.12
CA MET A 62 9.83 -18.00 2.93
C MET A 62 9.29 -18.39 1.54
N ALA A 63 10.10 -18.27 0.49
CA ALA A 63 9.72 -18.67 -0.86
C ALA A 63 9.44 -20.19 -0.95
N GLU A 64 10.24 -21.02 -0.31
CA GLU A 64 10.01 -22.48 -0.23
C GLU A 64 8.72 -22.83 0.52
N VAL A 65 8.48 -22.19 1.66
CA VAL A 65 7.24 -22.36 2.44
C VAL A 65 6.03 -21.96 1.61
N LEU A 66 6.06 -20.81 0.93
CA LEU A 66 4.96 -20.35 0.09
C LEU A 66 4.69 -21.27 -1.10
N ALA A 67 5.74 -21.79 -1.74
CA ALA A 67 5.60 -22.77 -2.81
C ALA A 67 4.87 -24.04 -2.31
N ASP A 68 5.27 -24.55 -1.15
CA ASP A 68 4.66 -25.76 -0.56
C ASP A 68 3.24 -25.52 -0.06
N LEU A 69 2.95 -24.34 0.52
CA LEU A 69 1.59 -23.93 0.89
C LEU A 69 0.69 -23.85 -0.34
N THR A 70 1.20 -23.34 -1.46
CA THR A 70 0.45 -23.24 -2.73
C THR A 70 0.15 -24.61 -3.33
N ILE A 71 1.05 -25.59 -3.17
CA ILE A 71 0.80 -26.98 -3.57
C ILE A 71 -0.29 -27.59 -2.67
N ASN A 72 -0.22 -27.35 -1.36
CA ASN A 72 -1.21 -27.87 -0.41
C ASN A 72 -2.60 -27.24 -0.59
N ASP A 73 -2.69 -25.95 -0.89
CA ASP A 73 -3.95 -25.27 -1.19
C ASP A 73 -4.64 -25.87 -2.44
N GLN A 74 -3.85 -26.19 -3.47
CA GLN A 74 -4.34 -26.92 -4.65
C GLN A 74 -4.81 -28.35 -4.30
N ALA A 75 -4.15 -29.03 -3.37
CA ALA A 75 -4.58 -30.35 -2.91
C ALA A 75 -5.91 -30.28 -2.14
N THR A 76 -6.13 -29.24 -1.33
CA THR A 76 -7.40 -29.02 -0.62
C THR A 76 -8.55 -28.73 -1.58
N PHE A 77 -8.31 -28.03 -2.70
CA PHE A 77 -9.36 -27.84 -3.73
C PHE A 77 -9.85 -29.17 -4.32
N MET A 78 -8.98 -30.17 -4.41
CA MET A 78 -9.34 -31.53 -4.86
C MET A 78 -9.99 -32.38 -3.76
N TYR A 79 -9.70 -32.11 -2.47
CA TYR A 79 -10.20 -32.84 -1.32
C TYR A 79 -10.90 -31.89 -0.33
N GLN A 80 -12.18 -31.61 -0.59
CA GLN A 80 -13.02 -30.63 0.12
C GLN A 80 -13.15 -30.85 1.64
N ASP A 81 -12.81 -32.03 2.16
CA ASP A 81 -12.90 -32.39 3.59
C ASP A 81 -11.53 -32.38 4.31
N SER A 82 -10.51 -31.77 3.68
CA SER A 82 -9.15 -31.73 4.24
C SER A 82 -8.96 -30.55 5.20
N ASN A 83 -8.37 -30.83 6.36
CA ASN A 83 -8.08 -29.83 7.38
C ASN A 83 -6.88 -28.96 6.93
N LEU A 84 -7.19 -27.79 6.34
CA LEU A 84 -6.24 -26.77 5.89
C LEU A 84 -5.23 -26.35 6.98
N GLU A 85 -5.68 -26.29 8.23
CA GLU A 85 -4.83 -25.93 9.37
C GLU A 85 -3.77 -27.00 9.61
N ALA A 86 -4.14 -28.29 9.48
CA ALA A 86 -3.20 -29.39 9.61
C ALA A 86 -2.13 -29.39 8.50
N GLY A 87 -2.53 -29.13 7.25
CA GLY A 87 -1.60 -29.03 6.11
C GLY A 87 -0.62 -27.87 6.27
N THR A 88 -1.15 -26.68 6.60
CA THR A 88 -0.33 -25.49 6.87
C THR A 88 0.64 -25.72 8.02
N ARG A 89 0.15 -26.32 9.13
CA ARG A 89 0.97 -26.64 10.30
C ARG A 89 2.06 -27.65 9.98
N PHE A 90 1.76 -28.65 9.15
CA PHE A 90 2.73 -29.66 8.71
C PHE A 90 3.86 -29.01 7.90
N ILE A 91 3.52 -28.15 6.93
CA ILE A 91 4.49 -27.46 6.08
C ILE A 91 5.40 -26.55 6.91
N LEU A 92 4.82 -25.71 7.78
CA LEU A 92 5.62 -24.85 8.65
C LEU A 92 6.56 -25.69 9.54
N LYS A 93 6.08 -26.82 10.06
CA LYS A 93 6.89 -27.73 10.86
C LYS A 93 8.00 -28.41 10.05
N SER A 94 7.76 -28.82 8.80
CA SER A 94 8.78 -29.46 7.95
C SER A 94 9.92 -28.48 7.62
N HIS A 95 9.59 -27.20 7.48
CA HIS A 95 10.52 -26.10 7.26
C HIS A 95 11.14 -25.54 8.55
N LYS A 96 10.79 -26.10 9.72
CA LYS A 96 11.22 -25.64 11.05
C LYS A 96 10.88 -24.17 11.33
N VAL A 97 9.82 -23.66 10.70
CA VAL A 97 9.31 -22.30 10.89
C VAL A 97 8.19 -22.33 11.92
N LYS A 98 8.26 -21.45 12.91
CA LYS A 98 7.13 -21.28 13.85
C LYS A 98 6.05 -20.43 13.20
N PRO A 99 4.75 -20.69 13.46
CA PRO A 99 3.66 -19.90 12.89
C PRO A 99 3.78 -18.39 13.14
N ASN A 100 4.17 -17.99 14.34
CA ASN A 100 4.33 -16.56 14.67
C ASN A 100 5.49 -15.93 13.88
N ASP A 101 6.63 -16.63 13.78
CA ASP A 101 7.79 -16.16 13.03
C ASP A 101 7.43 -15.99 11.54
N PHE A 102 6.63 -16.90 10.96
CA PHE A 102 6.09 -16.76 9.60
C PHE A 102 5.22 -15.50 9.44
N VAL A 103 4.23 -15.30 10.32
CA VAL A 103 3.29 -14.17 10.23
C VAL A 103 4.02 -12.83 10.41
N GLU A 104 4.95 -12.74 11.37
CA GLU A 104 5.74 -11.53 11.61
C GLU A 104 6.66 -11.22 10.42
N SER A 105 7.31 -12.24 9.86
CA SER A 105 8.19 -12.09 8.69
C SER A 105 7.41 -11.72 7.44
N PHE A 106 6.24 -12.33 7.22
CA PHE A 106 5.36 -11.99 6.10
C PHE A 106 4.94 -10.51 6.16
N LYS A 107 4.47 -10.04 7.33
CA LYS A 107 4.13 -8.62 7.52
C LYS A 107 5.32 -7.70 7.27
N TYR A 108 6.50 -8.07 7.76
CA TYR A 108 7.73 -7.32 7.53
C TYR A 108 8.04 -7.19 6.03
N TYR A 109 7.98 -8.29 5.27
CA TYR A 109 8.26 -8.29 3.83
C TYR A 109 7.20 -7.56 3.00
N VAL A 110 5.94 -7.57 3.41
CA VAL A 110 4.88 -6.77 2.76
C VAL A 110 5.14 -5.27 2.96
N ILE A 111 5.46 -4.85 4.17
CA ILE A 111 5.72 -3.43 4.48
C ILE A 111 7.02 -2.94 3.84
N LYS A 112 8.02 -3.82 3.69
CA LYS A 112 9.28 -3.51 3.01
C LYS A 112 9.21 -3.59 1.48
N ASP A 113 8.04 -3.91 0.92
CA ASP A 113 7.86 -4.12 -0.52
C ASP A 113 8.77 -5.22 -1.11
N GLU A 114 9.16 -6.19 -0.28
CA GLU A 114 10.06 -7.31 -0.66
C GLU A 114 9.27 -8.58 -1.01
N MET A 115 7.95 -8.59 -0.79
CA MET A 115 7.13 -9.78 -1.03
C MET A 115 7.05 -10.15 -2.52
N GLN A 116 7.16 -9.18 -3.43
CA GLN A 116 7.11 -9.47 -4.87
C GLN A 116 8.26 -10.40 -5.28
N ASP A 117 9.48 -10.15 -4.81
CA ASP A 117 10.65 -10.97 -5.12
C ASP A 117 10.52 -12.38 -4.52
N ILE A 118 10.04 -12.46 -3.28
CA ILE A 118 9.79 -13.74 -2.61
C ILE A 118 8.74 -14.55 -3.37
N ALA A 119 7.66 -13.90 -3.84
CA ALA A 119 6.62 -14.55 -4.62
C ALA A 119 7.13 -15.05 -5.99
N ASN A 120 7.95 -14.25 -6.66
CA ASN A 120 8.59 -14.65 -7.92
C ASN A 120 9.47 -15.89 -7.71
N LYS A 121 10.27 -15.92 -6.65
CA LYS A 121 11.10 -17.08 -6.31
C LYS A 121 10.26 -18.30 -5.94
N ALA A 122 9.16 -18.12 -5.20
CA ALA A 122 8.22 -19.20 -4.89
C ALA A 122 7.62 -19.79 -6.17
N GLN A 123 7.30 -18.96 -7.16
CA GLN A 123 6.83 -19.40 -8.47
C GLN A 123 7.88 -20.21 -9.22
N GLU A 124 9.15 -19.82 -9.20
CA GLU A 124 10.24 -20.61 -9.80
C GLU A 124 10.42 -21.96 -9.11
N ILE A 125 10.33 -22.00 -7.77
CA ILE A 125 10.39 -23.24 -6.99
C ILE A 125 9.19 -24.13 -7.35
N LEU A 126 8.00 -23.56 -7.45
CA LEU A 126 6.79 -24.27 -7.83
C LEU A 126 6.92 -24.89 -9.22
N LEU A 127 7.43 -24.15 -10.21
CA LEU A 127 7.66 -24.66 -11.57
C LEU A 127 8.67 -25.82 -11.61
N LYS A 128 9.68 -25.81 -10.73
CA LYS A 128 10.64 -26.92 -10.60
C LYS A 128 10.00 -28.15 -9.95
N LYS A 129 9.12 -27.96 -8.97
CA LYS A 129 8.44 -29.05 -8.24
C LYS A 129 7.27 -29.64 -9.04
N ASP A 130 6.52 -28.81 -9.74
CA ASP A 130 5.42 -29.20 -10.63
C ASP A 130 5.52 -28.45 -11.97
N PRO A 131 6.19 -29.05 -12.98
CA PRO A 131 6.29 -28.48 -14.32
C PRO A 131 4.93 -28.28 -15.01
N LYS A 132 3.86 -28.96 -14.56
CA LYS A 132 2.51 -28.78 -15.12
C LYS A 132 1.88 -27.46 -14.67
N ALA A 133 2.38 -26.87 -13.59
CA ALA A 133 1.97 -25.55 -13.10
C ALA A 133 2.26 -24.43 -14.12
N ASP A 134 3.22 -24.63 -15.04
CA ASP A 134 3.57 -23.64 -16.07
C ASP A 134 2.39 -23.24 -16.96
N LYS A 135 1.55 -24.20 -17.34
CA LYS A 135 0.33 -23.92 -18.11
C LYS A 135 -0.67 -23.09 -17.29
N TYR A 136 -0.91 -23.45 -16.04
CA TYR A 136 -1.84 -22.75 -15.16
C TYR A 136 -1.40 -21.32 -14.86
N ILE A 137 -0.11 -21.10 -14.65
CA ILE A 137 0.46 -19.77 -14.42
C ILE A 137 0.30 -18.90 -15.67
N LYS A 138 0.66 -19.42 -16.85
CA LYS A 138 0.54 -18.70 -18.13
C LYS A 138 -0.91 -18.35 -18.45
N ASP A 139 -1.84 -19.28 -18.24
CA ASP A 139 -3.27 -19.05 -18.49
C ASP A 139 -3.86 -18.03 -17.50
N LYS A 140 -3.45 -18.06 -16.23
CA LYS A 140 -3.89 -17.08 -15.23
C LYS A 140 -3.32 -15.68 -15.50
N GLN A 141 -2.04 -15.57 -15.86
CA GLN A 141 -1.41 -14.29 -16.24
C GLN A 141 -2.08 -13.68 -17.48
N LYS A 142 -2.40 -14.49 -18.49
CA LYS A 142 -3.09 -14.05 -19.70
C LYS A 142 -4.51 -13.53 -19.44
N ASN A 143 -5.22 -14.11 -18.46
CA ASN A 143 -6.60 -13.76 -18.14
C ASN A 143 -6.76 -12.67 -17.06
N SER A 144 -5.72 -12.38 -16.28
CA SER A 144 -5.82 -11.43 -15.15
C SER A 144 -5.55 -9.97 -15.51
N GLY A 145 -5.22 -9.65 -16.77
CA GLY A 145 -4.95 -8.28 -17.21
C GLY A 145 -3.71 -7.65 -16.56
N ILE A 146 -2.92 -8.45 -15.84
CA ILE A 146 -1.65 -8.05 -15.22
C ILE A 146 -0.57 -8.24 -16.30
N PRO A 147 0.13 -7.18 -16.71
CA PRO A 147 1.16 -7.30 -17.74
C PRO A 147 2.26 -8.29 -17.29
N PRO A 148 2.84 -9.06 -18.21
CA PRO A 148 3.89 -10.01 -17.88
C PRO A 148 5.06 -9.28 -17.21
N ILE A 149 5.52 -9.83 -16.09
CA ILE A 149 6.73 -9.36 -15.39
C ILE A 149 7.89 -9.48 -16.38
N MET A 150 8.38 -8.32 -16.83
CA MET A 150 9.48 -8.24 -17.78
C MET A 150 10.72 -8.84 -17.14
N LYS A 151 11.32 -9.80 -17.86
CA LYS A 151 12.63 -10.40 -17.58
C LYS A 151 13.74 -9.35 -17.52
#